data_AF-A0A375I1J6-F1
#
_entry.id   AF-A0A375I1J6-F1
#
_cell.length_a   1.000
_cell.length_b   1.000
_cell.length_c   1.000
_cell.angle_alpha   90.00
_cell.angle_beta   90.00
_cell.angle_gamma   90.00
#
_symmetry.space_group_name_H-M   'P 1'
#
loop_
_entity.id
_entity.type
_entity.pdbx_description
1 polymer ?
#
loop_
_entity_poly.entity_id
_entity_poly.type
_entity_poly.pdbx_seq_one_letter_code
_entity_poly.pdbx_strand_id
1 'polypeptide(L)'
;MTDGTRSQHTDPTYERELPDGTVYRVVPPEVGVPVIRKWLEHDWPMTAQQALALRDELGWTPSPRKETLVTTNLGSGMPKDASITIIKNRVNSFRISLASYAPIELDVYTTPLTHAAYVAYTSRLSGLYGEGEVSRSKTRSGYVDSTTWTLPNHASVQVGTIGSVLSCDIDSPDANYAAAAEAELLEWEAAEEDGDE
;
A
#
# COMPACT_ATOMS: atom_id res chain seq x y z
N MET A 1 -24.99 14.21 -24.73
CA MET A 1 -24.87 12.75 -24.70
C MET A 1 -23.47 12.41 -25.17
N THR A 2 -22.56 12.14 -24.24
CA THR A 2 -21.28 11.49 -24.50
C THR A 2 -21.07 10.57 -23.31
N ASP A 3 -21.36 9.29 -23.57
CA ASP A 3 -21.13 8.17 -22.69
C ASP A 3 -19.61 8.01 -22.52
N GLY A 4 -19.10 8.60 -21.44
CA GLY A 4 -17.75 8.38 -20.96
C GLY A 4 -17.76 7.19 -20.02
N THR A 5 -18.01 6.00 -20.55
CA THR A 5 -17.73 4.76 -19.83
C THR A 5 -16.22 4.75 -19.54
N ARG A 6 -15.85 5.26 -18.36
CA ARG A 6 -14.55 5.03 -17.73
C ARG A 6 -14.42 3.51 -17.69
N SER A 7 -13.59 2.94 -18.56
CA SER A 7 -13.25 1.51 -18.49
C SER A 7 -12.63 1.27 -17.12
N GLN A 8 -13.46 0.88 -16.16
CA GLN A 8 -12.98 0.15 -15.01
C GLN A 8 -12.34 -1.11 -15.59
N HIS A 9 -11.10 -1.38 -15.22
CA HIS A 9 -10.44 -2.61 -15.62
C HIS A 9 -11.15 -3.76 -14.89
N THR A 10 -12.18 -4.32 -15.52
CA THR A 10 -12.97 -5.43 -14.97
C THR A 10 -12.31 -6.73 -15.38
N ASP A 11 -11.32 -7.16 -14.60
CA ASP A 11 -10.84 -8.54 -14.65
C ASP A 11 -11.65 -9.35 -13.62
N PRO A 12 -12.56 -10.24 -14.06
CA PRO A 12 -13.40 -11.02 -13.16
C PRO A 12 -12.58 -11.92 -12.22
N THR A 13 -11.30 -12.18 -12.53
CA THR A 13 -10.37 -12.87 -11.63
C THR A 13 -10.16 -12.12 -10.31
N TYR A 14 -10.27 -10.79 -10.33
CA TYR A 14 -10.05 -9.92 -9.18
C TYR A 14 -11.34 -9.31 -8.64
N GLU A 15 -12.48 -9.95 -8.92
CA GLU A 15 -13.79 -9.52 -8.44
C GLU A 15 -14.52 -10.67 -7.74
N ARG A 16 -15.38 -10.30 -6.78
CA ARG A 16 -16.26 -11.25 -6.11
C ARG A 16 -17.57 -10.59 -5.72
N GLU A 17 -18.67 -11.17 -6.18
CA GLU A 17 -19.99 -10.81 -5.67
C GLU A 17 -20.16 -11.36 -4.25
N LEU A 18 -20.61 -10.51 -3.34
CA LEU A 18 -20.83 -10.83 -1.94
C LEU A 18 -22.32 -11.14 -1.67
N PRO A 19 -22.65 -11.87 -0.59
CA PRO A 19 -24.04 -12.22 -0.28
C PRO A 19 -24.97 -11.02 -0.05
N ASP A 20 -24.42 -9.84 0.25
CA ASP A 20 -25.17 -8.59 0.41
C ASP A 20 -25.44 -7.88 -0.94
N GLY A 21 -25.05 -8.49 -2.06
CA GLY A 21 -25.21 -7.97 -3.42
C GLY A 21 -24.16 -6.94 -3.82
N THR A 22 -23.16 -6.66 -2.96
CA THR A 22 -22.04 -5.80 -3.31
C THR A 22 -20.96 -6.57 -4.06
N VAL A 23 -20.09 -5.86 -4.80
CA VAL A 23 -18.93 -6.47 -5.47
C VAL A 23 -17.66 -6.03 -4.77
N TYR A 24 -16.93 -7.01 -4.24
CA TYR A 24 -15.59 -6.85 -3.70
C TYR A 24 -14.56 -6.95 -4.83
N ARG A 25 -13.62 -6.01 -4.86
CA ARG A 25 -12.62 -5.88 -5.93
C ARG A 25 -11.22 -5.85 -5.35
N VAL A 26 -10.29 -6.42 -6.09
CA VAL A 26 -8.85 -6.32 -5.82
C VAL A 26 -8.19 -5.70 -7.04
N VAL A 27 -7.23 -4.82 -6.84
CA VAL A 27 -6.43 -4.23 -7.92
C VAL A 27 -5.53 -5.33 -8.47
N PRO A 28 -5.61 -5.68 -9.76
CA PRO A 28 -4.71 -6.68 -10.35
C PRO A 28 -3.25 -6.25 -10.20
N PRO A 29 -2.32 -7.14 -9.83
CA PRO A 29 -0.89 -6.85 -9.76
C PRO A 29 -0.31 -6.25 -11.05
N GLU A 30 -0.87 -6.60 -12.20
CA GLU A 30 -0.51 -6.08 -13.53
C GLU A 30 -0.81 -4.58 -13.66
N VAL A 31 -1.77 -4.10 -12.88
CA VAL A 31 -2.18 -2.68 -12.79
C VAL A 31 -1.48 -1.99 -11.62
N GLY A 32 -1.45 -2.62 -10.44
CA GLY A 32 -0.91 -2.02 -9.23
C GLY A 32 0.62 -1.94 -9.19
N VAL A 33 1.34 -2.99 -9.62
CA VAL A 33 2.82 -3.00 -9.57
C VAL A 33 3.43 -1.86 -10.38
N PRO A 34 3.02 -1.56 -11.63
CA PRO A 34 3.56 -0.41 -12.37
C PRO A 34 3.38 0.93 -11.65
N VAL A 35 2.26 1.12 -10.94
CA VAL A 35 2.01 2.33 -10.14
C VAL A 35 2.94 2.37 -8.93
N ILE A 36 3.02 1.27 -8.18
CA ILE A 36 3.92 1.15 -7.01
C ILE A 36 5.35 1.52 -7.43
N ARG A 37 5.82 0.99 -8.57
CA ARG A 37 7.15 1.29 -9.11
C ARG A 37 7.34 2.76 -9.45
N LYS A 38 6.37 3.43 -10.09
CA LYS A 38 6.44 4.86 -10.39
C LYS A 38 6.68 5.72 -9.14
N TRP A 39 6.15 5.32 -7.99
CA TRP A 39 6.38 6.01 -6.72
C TRP A 39 7.70 5.59 -6.05
N LEU A 40 7.94 4.29 -5.96
CA LEU A 40 9.10 3.72 -5.25
C LEU A 40 10.44 4.06 -5.91
N GLU A 41 10.50 3.92 -7.23
CA GLU A 41 11.72 4.09 -8.04
C GLU A 41 12.00 5.56 -8.40
N HIS A 42 11.22 6.50 -7.88
CA HIS A 42 11.44 7.91 -8.13
C HIS A 42 12.75 8.40 -7.49
N ASP A 43 13.31 9.48 -8.03
CA ASP A 43 14.46 10.16 -7.41
C ASP A 43 14.06 10.74 -6.05
N TRP A 44 14.74 10.28 -5.00
CA TRP A 44 14.58 10.78 -3.64
C TRP A 44 15.63 11.85 -3.33
N PRO A 45 15.29 12.92 -2.59
CA PRO A 45 13.98 13.16 -1.96
C PRO A 45 12.93 13.67 -2.96
N MET A 46 11.79 12.98 -3.05
CA MET A 46 10.65 13.44 -3.85
C MET A 46 9.99 14.63 -3.15
N THR A 47 9.85 15.75 -3.87
CA THR A 47 9.17 16.95 -3.36
C THR A 47 7.65 16.78 -3.36
N ALA A 48 6.95 17.59 -2.55
CA ALA A 48 5.50 17.68 -2.60
C ALA A 48 4.97 17.95 -4.02
N GLN A 49 5.59 18.87 -4.75
CA GLN A 49 5.16 19.23 -6.10
C GLN A 49 5.29 18.06 -7.08
N GLN A 50 6.39 17.30 -7.00
CA GLN A 50 6.58 16.11 -7.84
C GLN A 50 5.53 15.03 -7.55
N ALA A 51 5.23 14.80 -6.26
CA ALA A 51 4.20 13.85 -5.86
C ALA A 51 2.81 14.20 -6.39
N LEU A 52 2.44 15.48 -6.30
CA LEU A 52 1.14 15.97 -6.81
C LEU A 52 1.08 15.93 -8.34
N ALA A 53 2.19 16.22 -9.03
CA ALA A 53 2.28 16.08 -10.47
C ALA A 53 2.15 14.62 -10.93
N LEU A 54 2.80 13.68 -10.22
CA LEU A 54 2.68 12.24 -10.50
C LEU A 54 1.25 11.73 -10.27
N ARG A 55 0.59 12.18 -9.18
CA ARG A 55 -0.84 11.91 -8.95
C ARG A 55 -1.70 12.37 -10.13
N ASP A 56 -1.45 13.59 -10.62
CA ASP A 56 -2.22 14.18 -11.72
C ASP A 56 -1.97 13.46 -13.06
N GLU A 57 -0.72 13.06 -13.33
CA GLU A 57 -0.35 12.21 -14.47
C GLU A 57 -1.10 10.87 -14.45
N LEU A 58 -1.25 10.28 -13.26
CA LEU A 58 -1.98 9.02 -13.07
C LEU A 58 -3.51 9.19 -13.17
N GLY A 59 -4.01 10.43 -13.33
CA GLY A 59 -5.43 10.74 -13.46
C GLY A 59 -6.23 10.53 -12.17
N TRP A 60 -5.57 10.62 -11.02
CA TRP A 60 -6.20 10.43 -9.72
C TRP A 60 -6.93 11.68 -9.24
N THR A 61 -8.02 11.47 -8.50
CA THR A 61 -8.88 12.57 -8.06
C THR A 61 -8.57 12.95 -6.61
N PRO A 62 -8.07 14.17 -6.33
CA PRO A 62 -7.81 14.60 -4.96
C PRO A 62 -9.10 14.90 -4.19
N SER A 63 -9.04 14.74 -2.87
CA SER A 63 -10.10 15.17 -1.96
C SER A 63 -10.13 16.70 -1.88
N PRO A 64 -11.31 17.35 -1.99
CA PRO A 64 -11.42 18.82 -1.95
C PRO A 64 -10.90 19.48 -0.66
N ARG A 65 -10.84 18.72 0.43
CA ARG A 65 -10.40 19.22 1.75
C ARG A 65 -8.93 18.92 2.06
N LYS A 66 -8.30 18.02 1.31
CA LYS A 66 -6.93 17.57 1.55
C LYS A 66 -6.42 16.89 0.29
N GLU A 67 -5.63 17.61 -0.49
CA GLU A 67 -5.17 17.16 -1.82
C GLU A 67 -4.29 15.91 -1.79
N THR A 68 -3.72 15.59 -0.63
CA THR A 68 -2.91 14.39 -0.41
C THR A 68 -3.73 13.15 -0.07
N LEU A 69 -5.05 13.26 0.10
CA LEU A 69 -5.96 12.12 0.12
C LEU A 69 -6.60 12.00 -1.25
N VAL A 70 -6.45 10.86 -1.91
CA VAL A 70 -6.74 10.72 -3.34
C VAL A 70 -7.56 9.46 -3.61
N THR A 71 -8.50 9.57 -4.54
CA THR A 71 -9.20 8.43 -5.12
C THR A 71 -8.51 8.04 -6.42
N THR A 72 -7.97 6.83 -6.45
CA THR A 72 -7.30 6.26 -7.61
C THR A 72 -8.30 5.73 -8.62
N ASN A 73 -7.82 5.50 -9.85
CA ASN A 73 -8.55 4.84 -10.92
C ASN A 73 -8.20 3.34 -11.03
N LEU A 74 -7.59 2.74 -10.00
CA LEU A 74 -7.06 1.37 -10.08
C LEU A 74 -8.12 0.27 -9.89
N GLY A 75 -9.35 0.64 -9.55
CA GLY A 75 -10.47 -0.31 -9.50
C GLY A 75 -10.73 -0.95 -8.14
N SER A 76 -10.13 -0.44 -7.06
CA SER A 76 -10.50 -0.81 -5.68
C SER A 76 -11.98 -0.48 -5.37
N GLY A 77 -12.58 0.46 -6.11
CA GLY A 77 -13.96 0.92 -5.90
C GLY A 77 -14.14 1.82 -4.67
N MET A 78 -13.05 2.13 -3.95
CA MET A 78 -13.09 2.87 -2.70
C MET A 78 -12.76 4.36 -2.90
N PRO A 79 -13.51 5.28 -2.29
CA PRO A 79 -13.10 6.67 -2.25
C PRO A 79 -11.89 6.84 -1.31
N LYS A 80 -10.95 7.70 -1.68
CA LYS A 80 -9.76 8.02 -0.86
C LYS A 80 -8.92 6.78 -0.54
N ASP A 81 -8.74 5.91 -1.52
CA ASP A 81 -7.99 4.67 -1.44
C ASP A 81 -6.47 4.86 -1.53
N ALA A 82 -5.97 6.10 -1.59
CA ALA A 82 -4.56 6.38 -1.38
C ALA A 82 -4.31 7.68 -0.60
N SER A 83 -3.15 7.77 0.03
CA SER A 83 -2.71 8.94 0.80
C SER A 83 -1.21 9.20 0.65
N ILE A 84 -0.85 10.47 0.51
CA ILE A 84 0.54 10.95 0.48
C ILE A 84 0.82 11.71 1.78
N THR A 85 1.85 11.30 2.51
CA THR A 85 2.34 12.00 3.70
C THR A 85 3.49 12.90 3.31
N ILE A 86 3.37 14.19 3.61
CA ILE A 86 4.37 15.20 3.27
C ILE A 86 4.87 15.86 4.55
N ILE A 87 6.19 15.87 4.74
CA ILE A 87 6.86 16.53 5.86
C ILE A 87 7.91 17.47 5.28
N LYS A 88 7.90 18.74 5.72
CA LYS A 88 8.86 19.78 5.26
C LYS A 88 9.02 19.82 3.73
N ASN A 89 7.90 19.78 3.00
CA ASN A 89 7.82 19.83 1.53
C ASN A 89 8.44 18.61 0.80
N ARG A 90 8.67 17.50 1.50
CA ARG A 90 9.15 16.23 0.95
C ARG A 90 8.14 15.12 1.25
N VAL A 91 8.01 14.17 0.35
CA VAL A 91 7.23 12.96 0.59
C VAL A 91 7.94 12.16 1.68
N ASN A 92 7.21 11.85 2.74
CA ASN A 92 7.66 10.94 3.78
C ASN A 92 7.23 9.51 3.46
N SER A 93 5.97 9.34 3.09
CA SER A 93 5.38 8.05 2.75
C SER A 93 4.20 8.17 1.80
N PHE A 94 3.89 7.08 1.11
CA PHE A 94 2.73 6.93 0.25
C PHE A 94 2.05 5.59 0.55
N ARG A 95 0.74 5.63 0.79
CA ARG A 95 -0.08 4.44 1.03
C ARG A 95 -1.14 4.31 -0.05
N ILE A 96 -1.38 3.08 -0.51
CA ILE A 96 -2.48 2.73 -1.40
C ILE A 96 -3.19 1.46 -0.96
N SER A 97 -4.51 1.48 -0.94
CA SER A 97 -5.37 0.31 -0.79
C SER A 97 -5.51 -0.38 -2.14
N LEU A 98 -5.18 -1.67 -2.16
CA LEU A 98 -5.23 -2.51 -3.35
C LEU A 98 -6.48 -3.39 -3.37
N ALA A 99 -7.42 -3.18 -2.46
CA ALA A 99 -8.69 -3.88 -2.44
C ALA A 99 -9.83 -2.98 -1.94
N SER A 100 -11.06 -3.36 -2.28
CA SER A 100 -12.27 -2.81 -1.67
C SER A 100 -12.27 -3.02 -0.16
N TYR A 101 -13.05 -2.21 0.55
CA TYR A 101 -13.38 -2.52 1.93
C TYR A 101 -14.55 -3.51 1.97
N ALA A 102 -14.44 -4.54 2.79
CA ALA A 102 -15.57 -5.37 3.19
C ALA A 102 -15.59 -5.52 4.72
N PRO A 103 -16.77 -5.55 5.35
CA PRO A 103 -16.91 -5.87 6.77
C PRO A 103 -16.30 -7.25 7.09
N ILE A 104 -15.81 -7.40 8.33
CA ILE A 104 -15.15 -8.63 8.79
C ILE A 104 -16.07 -9.86 8.73
N GLU A 105 -17.38 -9.65 8.81
CA GLU A 105 -18.40 -10.70 8.67
C GLU A 105 -18.39 -11.34 7.28
N LEU A 106 -17.85 -10.63 6.27
CA LEU A 106 -17.73 -11.10 4.90
C LEU A 106 -16.34 -11.65 4.56
N ASP A 107 -15.41 -11.72 5.54
CA ASP A 107 -14.04 -12.19 5.31
C ASP A 107 -13.96 -13.61 4.77
N VAL A 108 -14.91 -14.49 5.09
CA VAL A 108 -14.97 -15.85 4.53
C VAL A 108 -15.10 -15.82 3.00
N TYR A 109 -15.73 -14.77 2.46
CA TYR A 109 -15.88 -14.58 1.02
C TYR A 109 -14.69 -13.82 0.42
N THR A 110 -14.11 -12.83 1.10
CA THR A 110 -13.10 -11.93 0.51
C THR A 110 -11.66 -12.39 0.74
N THR A 111 -11.34 -12.97 1.90
CA THR A 111 -9.97 -13.34 2.30
C THR A 111 -9.26 -14.23 1.28
N PRO A 112 -9.88 -15.28 0.70
CA PRO A 112 -9.20 -16.12 -0.29
C PRO A 112 -8.73 -15.34 -1.53
N LEU A 113 -9.52 -14.35 -1.98
CA LEU A 113 -9.16 -13.52 -3.12
C LEU A 113 -8.04 -12.55 -2.75
N THR A 114 -8.17 -11.89 -1.60
CA THR A 114 -7.17 -10.95 -1.05
C THR A 114 -5.81 -11.61 -0.89
N HIS A 115 -5.77 -12.79 -0.27
CA HIS A 115 -4.55 -13.54 -0.03
C HIS A 115 -3.92 -14.07 -1.34
N ALA A 116 -4.74 -14.51 -2.31
CA ALA A 116 -4.21 -14.89 -3.62
C ALA A 116 -3.55 -13.71 -4.33
N ALA A 117 -4.17 -12.52 -4.27
CA ALA A 117 -3.58 -11.31 -4.81
C ALA A 117 -2.31 -10.90 -4.04
N TYR A 118 -2.30 -10.98 -2.71
CA TYR A 118 -1.08 -10.76 -1.91
C TYR A 118 0.09 -11.59 -2.42
N VAL A 119 -0.10 -12.91 -2.58
CA VAL A 119 0.94 -13.82 -3.11
C VAL A 119 1.37 -13.41 -4.52
N ALA A 120 0.46 -12.96 -5.38
CA ALA A 120 0.79 -12.52 -6.73
C ALA A 120 1.58 -11.20 -6.74
N TYR A 121 1.23 -10.24 -5.87
CA TYR A 121 2.00 -9.00 -5.67
C TYR A 121 3.40 -9.31 -5.16
N THR A 122 3.52 -10.13 -4.12
CA THR A 122 4.82 -10.46 -3.53
C THR A 122 5.70 -11.23 -4.51
N SER A 123 5.14 -12.17 -5.27
CA SER A 123 5.88 -12.87 -6.32
C SER A 123 6.43 -11.93 -7.40
N ARG A 124 5.62 -10.98 -7.87
CA ARG A 124 6.06 -10.00 -8.88
C ARG A 124 7.11 -9.03 -8.35
N LEU A 125 6.91 -8.50 -7.15
CA LEU A 125 7.88 -7.58 -6.51
C LEU A 125 9.20 -8.30 -6.21
N SER A 126 9.15 -9.55 -5.75
CA SER A 126 10.38 -10.33 -5.55
C SER A 126 11.12 -10.63 -6.85
N GLY A 127 10.40 -10.79 -7.96
CA GLY A 127 11.02 -10.90 -9.28
C GLY A 127 11.75 -9.62 -9.75
N LEU A 128 11.44 -8.47 -9.15
CA LEU A 128 12.07 -7.18 -9.48
C LEU A 128 13.18 -6.80 -8.49
N TYR A 129 12.96 -7.05 -7.19
CA TYR A 129 13.78 -6.51 -6.12
C TYR A 129 14.49 -7.58 -5.28
N GLY A 130 14.37 -8.86 -5.65
CA GLY A 130 14.90 -9.98 -4.87
C GLY A 130 13.96 -10.40 -3.73
N GLU A 131 14.42 -11.31 -2.87
CA GLU A 131 13.59 -11.77 -1.75
C GLU A 131 13.31 -10.61 -0.77
N GLY A 132 12.03 -10.42 -0.44
CA GLY A 132 11.61 -9.46 0.57
C GLY A 132 11.63 -10.05 1.97
N GLU A 133 11.69 -9.19 2.97
CA GLU A 133 11.58 -9.57 4.38
C GLU A 133 10.12 -9.86 4.72
N VAL A 134 9.83 -11.10 5.10
CA VAL A 134 8.47 -11.55 5.41
C VAL A 134 8.21 -11.43 6.91
N SER A 135 7.09 -10.81 7.27
CA SER A 135 6.61 -10.73 8.65
C SER A 135 5.18 -11.24 8.76
N ARG A 136 4.92 -11.97 9.86
CA ARG A 136 3.59 -12.44 10.26
C ARG A 136 3.35 -12.09 11.71
N SER A 137 2.25 -11.39 11.99
CA SER A 137 1.83 -11.07 13.35
C SER A 137 0.36 -11.43 13.57
N LYS A 138 -0.02 -11.67 14.83
CA LYS A 138 -1.40 -11.98 15.21
C LYS A 138 -2.03 -10.78 15.90
N THR A 139 -3.12 -10.29 15.34
CA THR A 139 -3.94 -9.20 15.90
C THR A 139 -5.27 -9.74 16.40
N ARG A 140 -6.09 -8.88 17.03
CA ARG A 140 -7.48 -9.21 17.37
C ARG A 140 -8.32 -9.58 16.13
N SER A 141 -7.98 -9.02 14.97
CA SER A 141 -8.72 -9.18 13.72
C SER A 141 -8.21 -10.31 12.83
N GLY A 142 -7.14 -11.01 13.24
CA GLY A 142 -6.56 -12.12 12.46
C GLY A 142 -5.05 -12.01 12.31
N TYR A 143 -4.50 -12.83 11.42
CA TYR A 143 -3.09 -12.75 11.04
C TYR A 143 -2.88 -11.62 10.04
N VAL A 144 -1.88 -10.79 10.30
CA VAL A 144 -1.34 -9.84 9.33
C VAL A 144 -0.13 -10.50 8.69
N ASP A 145 -0.17 -10.65 7.37
CA ASP A 145 0.98 -11.05 6.57
C ASP A 145 1.50 -9.82 5.83
N SER A 146 2.81 -9.61 5.87
CA SER A 146 3.45 -8.51 5.13
C SER A 146 4.79 -8.94 4.57
N THR A 147 5.18 -8.34 3.45
CA THR A 147 6.51 -8.49 2.87
C THR A 147 7.05 -7.10 2.54
N THR A 148 8.29 -6.83 2.97
CA THR A 148 8.96 -5.53 2.77
C THR A 148 10.18 -5.72 1.87
N TRP A 149 10.38 -4.79 0.93
CA TRP A 149 11.60 -4.68 0.12
C TRP A 149 12.21 -3.30 0.33
N THR A 150 13.49 -3.25 0.68
CA THR A 150 14.25 -2.00 0.81
C THR A 150 15.24 -1.89 -0.34
N LEU A 151 15.15 -0.82 -1.11
CA LEU A 151 16.01 -0.57 -2.27
C LEU A 151 17.38 -0.05 -1.83
N PRO A 152 18.40 -0.09 -2.71
CA PRO A 152 19.73 0.46 -2.41
C PRO A 152 19.75 1.95 -2.05
N ASN A 153 18.74 2.72 -2.48
CA ASN A 153 18.57 4.13 -2.12
C ASN A 153 17.88 4.32 -0.75
N HIS A 154 17.63 3.23 0.00
CA HIS A 154 16.91 3.18 1.27
C HIS A 154 15.42 3.56 1.23
N ALA A 155 14.82 3.74 0.05
CA ALA A 155 13.37 3.73 -0.04
C ALA A 155 12.86 2.30 0.14
N SER A 156 11.68 2.12 0.71
CA SER A 156 11.09 0.79 0.92
C SER A 156 9.68 0.70 0.39
N VAL A 157 9.26 -0.51 0.06
CA VAL A 157 7.87 -0.87 -0.21
C VAL A 157 7.48 -2.04 0.66
N GLN A 158 6.32 -1.95 1.30
CA GLN A 158 5.70 -3.04 2.03
C GLN A 158 4.34 -3.35 1.40
N VAL A 159 4.08 -4.61 1.11
CA VAL A 159 2.72 -5.10 0.81
C VAL A 159 2.24 -5.86 2.02
N GLY A 160 1.02 -5.57 2.47
CA GLY A 160 0.41 -6.18 3.65
C GLY A 160 -1.02 -6.62 3.41
N THR A 161 -1.43 -7.70 4.07
CA THR A 161 -2.79 -8.24 4.00
C THR A 161 -3.32 -8.68 5.36
N ILE A 162 -4.60 -8.42 5.61
CA ILE A 162 -5.37 -8.94 6.76
C ILE A 162 -6.85 -9.02 6.39
N GLY A 163 -7.43 -10.22 6.42
CA GLY A 163 -8.83 -10.43 6.03
C GLY A 163 -9.11 -9.95 4.60
N SER A 164 -10.06 -9.03 4.47
CA SER A 164 -10.39 -8.33 3.21
C SER A 164 -9.46 -7.17 2.83
N VAL A 165 -8.49 -6.80 3.67
CA VAL A 165 -7.60 -5.66 3.42
C VAL A 165 -6.34 -6.13 2.70
N LEU A 166 -6.04 -5.49 1.58
CA LEU A 166 -4.75 -5.52 0.90
C LEU A 166 -4.26 -4.08 0.71
N SER A 167 -3.05 -3.78 1.16
CA SER A 167 -2.45 -2.45 1.00
C SER A 167 -0.98 -2.52 0.63
N CYS A 168 -0.51 -1.43 0.06
CA CYS A 168 0.89 -1.16 -0.18
C CYS A 168 1.27 0.16 0.48
N ASP A 169 2.39 0.15 1.18
CA ASP A 169 3.02 1.30 1.81
C ASP A 169 4.40 1.50 1.19
N ILE A 170 4.76 2.74 0.87
CA ILE A 170 6.07 3.14 0.36
C ILE A 170 6.63 4.19 1.31
N ASP A 171 7.80 3.96 1.86
CA ASP A 171 8.49 4.88 2.74
C ASP A 171 9.74 5.46 2.08
N SER A 172 9.94 6.76 2.30
CA SER A 172 11.12 7.47 1.81
C SER A 172 12.39 7.03 2.52
N PRO A 173 13.58 7.29 1.93
CA PRO A 173 14.86 7.07 2.61
C PRO A 173 14.93 7.77 3.97
N ASP A 174 14.53 9.05 4.03
CA ASP A 174 14.53 9.83 5.27
C ASP A 174 13.62 9.21 6.35
N ALA A 175 12.47 8.66 5.96
CA ALA A 175 11.55 7.98 6.88
C ALA A 175 12.15 6.66 7.41
N ASN A 176 12.77 5.87 6.53
CA ASN A 176 13.42 4.62 6.94
C ASN A 176 14.64 4.86 7.84
N TYR A 177 15.45 5.90 7.56
CA TYR A 177 16.54 6.28 8.45
C TYR A 177 16.04 6.73 9.83
N ALA A 178 14.94 7.48 9.88
CA ALA A 178 14.33 7.89 11.14
C ALA A 178 13.83 6.66 11.94
N ALA A 179 13.16 5.72 11.28
CA ALA A 179 12.69 4.48 11.91
C ALA A 179 13.84 3.61 12.43
N ALA A 180 14.93 3.49 11.67
CA ALA A 180 16.13 2.76 12.10
C ALA A 180 16.80 3.41 13.32
N ALA A 181 16.95 4.74 13.31
CA ALA A 181 17.52 5.47 14.43
C ALA A 181 16.66 5.39 15.71
N GLU A 182 15.34 5.39 15.56
CA GLU A 182 14.41 5.17 16.68
C GLU A 182 14.51 3.74 17.23
N ALA A 183 14.64 2.73 16.37
CA ALA A 183 14.84 1.35 16.79
C ALA A 183 16.16 1.17 17.57
N GLU A 184 17.27 1.75 17.10
CA GLU A 184 18.56 1.73 17.81
C GLU A 184 18.46 2.40 19.19
N LEU A 185 17.71 3.50 19.31
CA LEU A 185 17.49 4.18 20.58
C LEU A 185 16.72 3.27 21.56
N LEU A 186 15.64 2.63 21.11
CA LEU A 186 14.83 1.74 21.95
C LEU A 186 15.62 0.51 22.40
N GLU A 187 16.46 -0.06 21.53
CA GLU A 187 17.35 -1.17 21.90
C GLU A 187 18.38 -0.74 22.95
N TRP A 188 18.94 0.48 22.83
CA TRP A 188 19.84 1.03 23.83
C TRP A 188 19.15 1.27 25.18
N GLU A 189 17.94 1.86 25.18
CA GLU A 189 17.16 2.07 26.40
C GLU A 189 16.85 0.76 27.12
N ALA A 190 16.45 -0.29 26.38
CA ALA A 190 16.20 -1.62 26.94
C ALA A 190 17.47 -2.26 27.53
N ALA A 191 18.62 -2.08 26.87
CA ALA A 191 19.89 -2.62 27.35
C ALA A 191 20.44 -1.89 28.60
N GLU A 192 20.14 -0.59 28.78
CA GLU A 192 20.47 0.12 30.02
C GLU A 192 19.58 -0.33 31.19
N GLU A 193 18.27 -0.51 30.99
CA GLU A 193 17.36 -0.98 32.04
C GLU A 193 17.72 -2.40 32.55
N ASP A 194 18.17 -3.30 31.68
CA ASP A 194 18.61 -4.65 32.05
C ASP A 194 20.01 -4.70 32.71
N GLY A 195 20.79 -3.62 32.63
CA GLY A 195 22.16 -3.53 33.16
C GLY A 195 22.27 -3.07 34.63
N ASP A 196 21.16 -2.63 35.22
CA ASP A 196 21.08 -2.07 36.58
C ASP A 196 20.45 -3.05 37.62
N GLU A 197 20.26 -4.34 37.29
CA GLU A 197 19.84 -5.42 38.23
C GLU A 197 21.01 -6.22 38.84
#